data_AF-E6TKT6-F1
#
_entry.id   AF-E6TKT6-F1
#
_cell.length_a   1.000
_cell.length_b   1.000
_cell.length_c   1.000
_cell.angle_alpha   90.00
_cell.angle_beta   90.00
_cell.angle_gamma   90.00
#
_symmetry.space_group_name_H-M   'P 1'
#
loop_
_entity.id
_entity.type
_entity.pdbx_description
1 polymer ?
#
loop_
_entity_poly.entity_id
_entity_poly.type
_entity_poly.pdbx_seq_one_letter_code
_entity_poly.pdbx_strand_id
1 'polypeptide(L)'
;MNDPARRDRLRELLDAVTDAGNSGVGDMARSTYASEFHFSREVRRLTGEAPAALRRRVMLERAAWRLQHGEPVSAVAADEGWSSPEVFSRAFRRTYGVPPSQAVDVHFRLPSPNGLHFHPPQSLWLDSDRSDDPGVPDIAALMIAHDIDDTTYLLTRAAELTRAQWTAEVAPGQTVLEWDGPEPSVGAVLGALVWNKEVWLATIAGEDFPSRAATQPDLVDARTLAAHHDDIAKRWRAMISEYAAAGRLGDTVIDALCDPPESFQLYGIVAHVLTYSAHRRELVRAMLAGHGVPTGLGDPLDWMRGR
;
A
#
# COMPACT_ATOMS: atom_id res chain seq x y z
N MET A 1 13.47 -6.17 11.21
CA MET A 1 12.19 -6.24 11.94
C MET A 1 11.96 -4.89 12.63
N ASN A 2 11.12 -4.05 12.04
CA ASN A 2 10.92 -2.66 12.48
C ASN A 2 9.84 -2.64 13.57
N ASP A 3 10.21 -2.31 14.81
CA ASP A 3 9.31 -2.30 15.96
C ASP A 3 8.22 -1.22 15.79
N PRO A 4 6.92 -1.59 15.76
CA PRO A 4 5.84 -0.61 15.62
C PRO A 4 5.86 0.47 16.71
N ALA A 5 6.27 0.13 17.94
CA ALA A 5 6.38 1.11 19.03
C ALA A 5 7.46 2.17 18.75
N ARG A 6 8.54 1.79 18.05
CA ARG A 6 9.61 2.72 17.65
C ARG A 6 9.14 3.69 16.56
N ARG A 7 8.29 3.24 15.63
CA ARG A 7 7.73 4.08 14.57
C ARG A 7 6.74 5.11 15.11
N ASP A 8 5.86 4.67 16.02
CA ASP A 8 4.90 5.58 16.67
C ASP A 8 5.62 6.64 17.51
N ARG A 9 6.68 6.26 18.23
CA ARG A 9 7.49 7.21 18.99
C ARG A 9 8.23 8.21 18.10
N LEU A 10 8.75 7.77 16.95
CA LEU A 10 9.37 8.68 15.98
C LEU A 10 8.33 9.69 15.47
N ARG A 11 7.14 9.23 15.08
CA ARG A 11 6.07 10.13 14.62
C ARG A 11 5.72 11.18 15.67
N GLU A 12 5.49 10.79 16.92
CA GLU A 12 5.20 11.72 18.02
C GLU A 12 6.28 12.80 18.19
N LEU A 13 7.55 12.41 18.12
CA LEU A 13 8.68 13.34 18.21
C LEU A 13 8.76 14.27 17.00
N LEU A 14 8.46 13.78 15.79
CA LEU A 14 8.46 14.58 14.57
C LEU A 14 7.30 15.57 14.52
N ASP A 15 6.12 15.17 14.98
CA ASP A 15 4.96 16.06 15.13
C ASP A 15 5.32 17.22 16.07
N ALA A 16 5.94 16.92 17.22
CA ALA A 16 6.43 17.94 18.14
C ALA A 16 7.47 18.88 17.52
N VAL A 17 8.41 18.38 16.71
CA VAL A 17 9.41 19.23 16.03
C VAL A 17 8.78 20.12 14.97
N THR A 18 7.71 19.66 14.31
CA THR A 18 7.12 20.32 13.14
C THR A 18 5.88 21.17 13.44
N ASP A 19 5.34 21.06 14.64
CA ASP A 19 4.24 21.89 15.14
C ASP A 19 4.62 23.38 15.15
N ALA A 20 3.78 24.20 14.51
CA ALA A 20 3.95 25.64 14.43
C ALA A 20 3.83 26.32 15.81
N GLY A 21 3.09 25.71 16.75
CA GLY A 21 2.92 26.19 18.13
C GLY A 21 4.17 26.07 18.99
N ASN A 22 5.15 25.26 18.59
CA ASN A 22 6.39 25.07 19.34
C ASN A 22 7.46 26.09 18.91
N SER A 23 7.69 27.13 19.72
CA SER A 23 8.63 28.22 19.40
C SER A 23 10.11 27.83 19.57
N GLY A 24 10.39 26.85 20.43
CA GLY A 24 11.74 26.36 20.71
C GLY A 24 11.77 24.92 21.22
N VAL A 25 12.96 24.37 21.43
CA VAL A 25 13.18 22.97 21.86
C VAL A 25 12.50 22.66 23.20
N GLY A 26 12.42 23.64 24.11
CA GLY A 26 11.68 23.53 25.36
C GLY A 26 10.19 23.26 25.17
N ASP A 27 9.57 23.90 24.18
CA ASP A 27 8.14 23.74 23.89
C ASP A 27 7.90 22.33 23.30
N MET A 28 8.75 21.90 22.37
CA MET A 28 8.70 20.55 21.77
C MET A 28 8.86 19.44 22.81
N ALA A 29 9.77 19.64 23.77
CA ALA A 29 9.99 18.67 24.85
C ALA A 29 8.76 18.60 25.77
N ARG A 30 8.17 19.76 26.11
CA ARG A 30 6.95 19.81 26.93
C ARG A 30 5.74 19.20 26.23
N SER A 31 5.58 19.39 24.92
CA SER A 31 4.47 18.80 24.16
C SER A 31 4.52 17.26 24.09
N THR A 32 5.67 16.65 24.39
CA THR A 32 5.88 15.20 24.46
C THR A 32 6.12 14.69 25.89
N TYR A 33 5.81 15.51 26.90
CA TYR A 33 6.00 15.23 28.32
C TYR A 33 7.43 14.78 28.68
N ALA A 34 8.44 15.32 27.98
CA ALA A 34 9.85 15.00 28.14
C ALA A 34 10.66 16.19 28.66
N SER A 35 11.81 15.91 29.28
CA SER A 35 12.82 16.96 29.53
C SER A 35 13.52 17.35 28.24
N GLU A 36 14.00 18.59 28.13
CA GLU A 36 14.73 19.10 26.95
C GLU A 36 15.94 18.24 26.58
N PHE A 37 16.69 17.79 27.60
CA PHE A 37 17.85 16.93 27.42
C PHE A 37 17.45 15.58 26.84
N HIS A 38 16.43 14.94 27.41
CA HIS A 38 15.94 13.64 26.94
C HIS A 38 15.38 13.75 25.52
N PHE A 39 14.57 14.76 25.25
CA PHE A 39 13.99 15.03 23.94
C PHE A 39 15.08 15.26 22.88
N SER A 40 16.03 16.14 23.14
CA SER A 40 17.12 16.45 22.19
C SER A 40 17.99 15.25 21.89
N ARG A 41 18.31 14.45 22.92
CA ARG A 41 19.06 13.21 22.76
C ARG A 41 18.29 12.20 21.93
N GLU A 42 17.00 12.03 22.19
CA GLU A 42 16.18 11.02 21.52
C GLU A 42 15.89 11.37 20.07
N VAL A 43 15.54 12.64 19.78
CA VAL A 43 15.42 13.14 18.40
C VAL A 43 16.73 12.91 17.67
N ARG A 44 17.87 13.38 18.19
CA ARG A 44 19.17 13.21 17.51
C ARG A 44 19.55 11.75 17.30
N ARG A 45 19.22 10.87 18.25
CA ARG A 45 19.45 9.42 18.13
C ARG A 45 18.63 8.81 17.00
N LEU A 46 17.39 9.27 16.82
CA LEU A 46 16.46 8.73 15.83
C LEU A 46 16.57 9.40 14.46
N THR A 47 16.95 10.68 14.40
CA THR A 47 16.92 11.53 13.21
C THR A 47 18.31 11.98 12.75
N GLY A 48 19.37 11.70 13.50
CA GLY A 48 20.72 12.22 13.21
C GLY A 48 20.86 13.75 13.35
N GLU A 49 19.77 14.49 13.55
CA GLU A 49 19.73 15.95 13.61
C GLU A 49 19.35 16.45 15.00
N ALA A 50 19.90 17.59 15.41
CA ALA A 50 19.39 18.29 16.58
C ALA A 50 17.97 18.81 16.30
N PRO A 51 17.03 18.81 17.26
CA PRO A 51 15.64 19.22 17.03
C PRO A 51 15.49 20.59 16.37
N ALA A 52 16.27 21.57 16.80
CA ALA A 52 16.24 22.92 16.23
C ALA A 52 16.80 22.98 14.80
N ALA A 53 17.75 22.11 14.45
CA ALA A 53 18.28 22.00 13.09
C ALA A 53 17.23 21.35 12.17
N LEU A 54 16.61 20.25 12.62
CA LEU A 54 15.55 19.56 11.90
C LEU A 54 14.36 20.47 11.63
N ARG A 55 13.85 21.17 12.66
CA ARG A 55 12.77 22.14 12.50
C ARG A 55 13.14 23.20 11.46
N ARG A 56 14.34 23.81 11.60
CA ARG A 56 14.78 24.87 10.70
C ARG A 56 14.89 24.38 9.26
N ARG A 57 15.35 23.15 9.04
CA ARG A 57 15.39 22.53 7.70
C ARG A 57 13.99 22.37 7.13
N VAL A 58 13.07 21.72 7.86
CA VAL A 58 11.67 21.51 7.43
C VAL A 58 10.94 22.82 7.14
N MET A 59 11.12 23.84 7.99
CA MET A 59 10.55 25.18 7.79
C MET A 59 11.09 25.85 6.51
N LEU A 60 12.38 25.70 6.24
CA LEU A 60 13.00 26.25 5.03
C LEU A 60 12.55 25.50 3.77
N GLU A 61 12.39 24.17 3.81
CA GLU A 61 11.82 23.37 2.72
C GLU A 61 10.38 23.80 2.41
N ARG A 62 9.56 24.01 3.45
CA ARG A 62 8.19 24.53 3.33
C ARG A 62 8.15 25.94 2.76
N ALA A 63 9.00 26.84 3.26
CA ALA A 63 9.11 28.19 2.76
C ALA A 63 9.53 28.25 1.29
N ALA A 64 10.53 27.45 0.89
CA ALA A 64 10.95 27.34 -0.50
C ALA A 64 9.79 26.88 -1.41
N TRP A 65 9.04 25.86 -1.00
CA TRP A 65 7.87 25.39 -1.73
C TRP A 65 6.81 26.50 -1.89
N ARG A 66 6.47 27.24 -0.83
CA ARG A 66 5.49 28.35 -0.87
C ARG A 66 5.93 29.49 -1.80
N LEU A 67 7.21 29.87 -1.72
CA LEU A 67 7.79 30.90 -2.60
C LEU A 67 7.75 30.49 -4.07
N GLN A 68 7.98 29.21 -4.38
CA GLN A 68 7.88 28.68 -5.75
C GLN A 68 6.46 28.77 -6.33
N HIS A 69 5.43 28.81 -5.46
CA HIS A 69 4.03 28.97 -5.85
C HIS A 69 3.58 30.44 -5.86
N GLY A 70 4.52 31.38 -5.76
CA GLY A 70 4.25 32.81 -5.92
C GLY A 70 3.82 33.53 -4.64
N GLU A 71 3.93 32.90 -3.47
CA GLU A 71 3.66 33.58 -2.22
C GLU A 71 4.72 34.66 -1.92
N PRO A 72 4.32 35.84 -1.39
CA PRO A 72 5.27 36.92 -1.12
C PRO A 72 6.17 36.57 0.07
N VAL A 73 7.46 36.91 -0.06
CA VAL A 73 8.52 36.63 0.94
C VAL A 73 8.15 37.08 2.35
N SER A 74 7.50 38.24 2.48
CA SER A 74 7.08 38.77 3.78
C SER A 74 5.99 37.93 4.44
N ALA A 75 5.02 37.41 3.67
CA ALA A 75 3.96 36.56 4.19
C ALA A 75 4.52 35.20 4.61
N VAL A 76 5.34 34.57 3.74
CA VAL A 76 6.00 33.30 4.07
C VAL A 76 6.86 33.43 5.32
N ALA A 77 7.64 34.51 5.46
CA ALA A 77 8.46 34.73 6.65
C ALA A 77 7.61 34.86 7.93
N ALA A 78 6.50 35.60 7.88
CA ALA A 78 5.61 35.80 9.02
C ALA A 78 4.90 34.49 9.42
N ASP A 79 4.37 33.75 8.45
CA ASP A 79 3.61 32.53 8.69
C ASP A 79 4.48 31.37 9.18
N GLU A 80 5.75 31.31 8.75
CA GLU A 80 6.73 30.38 9.31
C GLU A 80 7.28 30.86 10.67
N GLY A 81 6.82 32.00 11.21
CA GLY A 81 7.18 32.45 12.55
C GLY A 81 8.61 33.03 12.67
N TRP A 82 9.17 33.56 11.57
CA TRP A 82 10.42 34.30 11.64
C TRP A 82 10.20 35.69 12.24
N SER A 83 11.16 36.13 13.07
CA SER A 83 11.06 37.45 13.73
C SER A 83 11.07 38.63 12.75
N SER A 84 11.65 38.46 11.55
CA SER A 84 11.58 39.44 10.46
C SER A 84 11.91 38.81 9.09
N PRO A 85 11.47 39.42 7.98
CA PRO A 85 11.82 38.97 6.62
C PRO A 85 13.33 38.97 6.34
N GLU A 86 14.12 39.85 6.99
CA GLU A 86 15.57 39.91 6.85
C GLU A 86 16.26 38.73 7.54
N VAL A 87 15.75 38.30 8.69
CA VAL A 87 16.25 37.10 9.38
C VAL A 87 15.96 35.86 8.53
N PHE A 88 14.73 35.76 8.00
CA PHE A 88 14.35 34.69 7.07
C PHE A 88 15.26 34.69 5.83
N SER A 89 15.44 35.83 5.16
CA SER A 89 16.24 35.94 3.93
C SER A 89 17.70 35.54 4.14
N ARG A 90 18.29 35.89 5.29
CA ARG A 90 19.66 35.44 5.65
C ARG A 90 19.73 33.94 5.87
N ALA A 91 18.76 33.36 6.57
CA ALA A 91 18.70 31.92 6.79
C ALA A 91 18.49 31.15 5.49
N PHE A 92 17.55 31.61 4.65
CA PHE A 92 17.27 31.03 3.34
C PHE A 92 18.52 31.05 2.45
N ARG A 93 19.17 32.20 2.30
CA ARG A 93 20.39 32.33 1.49
C ARG A 93 21.54 31.48 2.01
N ARG A 94 21.70 31.36 3.32
CA ARG A 94 22.72 30.49 3.92
C ARG A 94 22.50 29.02 3.56
N THR A 95 21.24 28.61 3.45
CA THR A 95 20.85 27.21 3.24
C THR A 95 20.77 26.84 1.76
N TYR A 96 20.14 27.67 0.93
CA TYR A 96 19.91 27.42 -0.49
C TYR A 96 20.94 28.08 -1.42
N GLY A 97 21.83 28.93 -0.89
CA GLY A 97 22.81 29.68 -1.68
C GLY A 97 22.25 30.91 -2.42
N VAL A 98 20.93 30.97 -2.64
CA VAL A 98 20.23 32.05 -3.36
C VAL A 98 19.26 32.82 -2.45
N PRO A 99 18.90 34.09 -2.74
CA PRO A 99 17.88 34.80 -1.98
C PRO A 99 16.47 34.19 -2.17
N PRO A 100 15.51 34.43 -1.25
CA PRO A 100 14.13 33.93 -1.36
C PRO A 100 13.42 34.29 -2.67
N SER A 101 13.75 35.45 -3.27
CA SER A 101 13.21 35.87 -4.56
C SER A 101 13.61 34.99 -5.75
N GLN A 102 14.63 34.14 -5.57
CA GLN A 102 15.12 33.15 -6.54
C GLN A 102 14.79 31.73 -6.08
N ALA A 103 13.81 31.54 -5.20
CA ALA A 103 13.40 30.21 -4.75
C ALA A 103 12.96 29.28 -5.89
N VAL A 104 12.51 29.83 -7.03
CA VAL A 104 12.19 29.07 -8.25
C VAL A 104 13.39 28.35 -8.86
N ASP A 105 14.61 28.79 -8.56
CA ASP A 105 15.85 28.24 -9.14
C ASP A 105 16.45 27.08 -8.32
N VAL A 106 15.80 26.67 -7.21
CA VAL A 106 16.32 25.64 -6.31
C VAL A 106 15.34 24.48 -6.12
N HIS A 107 15.89 23.27 -5.92
CA HIS A 107 15.08 22.17 -5.42
C HIS A 107 14.70 22.43 -3.96
N PHE A 108 13.41 22.38 -3.61
CA PHE A 108 12.96 22.78 -2.28
C PHE A 108 13.44 21.83 -1.17
N ARG A 109 13.56 20.52 -1.43
CA ARG A 109 14.11 19.56 -0.44
C ARG A 109 15.61 19.75 -0.26
N LEU A 110 16.06 19.79 0.98
CA LEU A 110 17.46 19.93 1.38
C LEU A 110 18.07 18.55 1.69
N PRO A 111 19.39 18.39 1.58
CA PRO A 111 20.05 17.16 2.04
C PRO A 111 19.67 16.83 3.48
N SER A 112 19.31 15.57 3.73
CA SER A 112 18.77 15.11 4.99
C SER A 112 19.54 13.86 5.46
N PRO A 113 20.19 13.89 6.63
CA PRO A 113 20.96 12.75 7.14
C PRO A 113 20.08 11.57 7.58
N ASN A 114 18.77 11.76 7.71
CA ASN A 114 17.79 10.72 8.06
C ASN A 114 16.73 10.49 6.98
N GLY A 115 16.89 11.08 5.80
CA GLY A 115 15.90 10.96 4.71
C GLY A 115 14.55 11.60 5.02
N LEU A 116 14.37 12.27 6.17
CA LEU A 116 13.12 12.93 6.50
C LEU A 116 13.04 14.26 5.77
N HIS A 117 11.93 14.54 5.08
CA HIS A 117 11.69 15.78 4.38
C HIS A 117 10.27 16.27 4.62
N PHE A 118 10.08 17.58 4.48
CA PHE A 118 8.75 18.13 4.25
C PHE A 118 8.19 17.62 2.93
N HIS A 119 6.98 17.07 2.97
CA HIS A 119 6.21 16.72 1.79
C HIS A 119 4.93 17.57 1.74
N PRO A 120 4.88 18.60 0.89
CA PRO A 120 3.74 19.48 0.84
C PRO A 120 2.43 18.73 0.51
N PRO A 121 1.27 19.26 0.96
CA PRO A 121 1.12 20.47 1.77
C PRO A 121 1.31 20.26 3.29
N GLN A 122 1.17 19.03 3.80
CA GLN A 122 1.15 18.75 5.25
C GLN A 122 1.85 17.45 5.65
N SER A 123 2.36 16.68 4.69
CA SER A 123 2.94 15.37 4.95
C SER A 123 4.43 15.46 5.26
N LEU A 124 4.96 14.41 5.85
CA LEU A 124 6.39 14.17 5.94
C LEU A 124 6.73 13.00 5.03
N TRP A 125 7.81 13.14 4.27
CA TRP A 125 8.39 12.07 3.47
C TRP A 125 9.59 11.51 4.22
N LEU A 126 9.69 10.20 4.33
CA LEU A 126 10.88 9.53 4.83
C LEU A 126 11.44 8.70 3.68
N ASP A 127 12.66 9.00 3.25
CA ASP A 127 13.34 8.13 2.31
C ASP A 127 13.48 6.74 2.95
N SER A 128 13.13 5.70 2.20
CA SER A 128 13.57 4.36 2.53
C SER A 128 15.10 4.33 2.41
N ASP A 129 15.82 3.85 3.43
CA ASP A 129 17.26 3.65 3.32
C ASP A 129 17.57 2.92 2.00
N ARG A 130 18.48 3.54 1.24
CA ARG A 130 18.69 3.36 -0.20
C ARG A 130 18.79 1.90 -0.65
N SER A 131 18.02 1.60 -1.70
CA SER A 131 18.36 0.76 -2.87
C SER A 131 18.73 -0.73 -2.72
N ASP A 132 18.96 -1.27 -1.53
CA ASP A 132 19.32 -2.70 -1.33
C ASP A 132 18.69 -3.28 -0.05
N ASP A 133 17.50 -2.85 0.36
CA ASP A 133 16.75 -3.56 1.42
C ASP A 133 15.96 -4.72 0.76
N PRO A 134 16.41 -5.98 0.88
CA PRO A 134 15.68 -7.14 0.36
C PRO A 134 14.30 -7.35 1.03
N GLY A 135 13.94 -6.52 2.01
CA GLY A 135 12.66 -6.53 2.70
C GLY A 135 11.57 -5.62 2.11
N VAL A 136 11.85 -4.75 1.13
CA VAL A 136 10.80 -3.99 0.43
C VAL A 136 10.13 -4.94 -0.56
N PRO A 137 8.85 -5.33 -0.36
CA PRO A 137 8.19 -6.23 -1.29
C PRO A 137 8.00 -5.51 -2.62
N ASP A 138 8.32 -6.20 -3.72
CA ASP A 138 7.82 -5.83 -5.04
C ASP A 138 6.29 -5.62 -4.96
N ILE A 139 5.78 -4.59 -5.63
CA ILE A 139 4.35 -4.25 -5.61
C ILE A 139 3.51 -5.45 -6.07
N ALA A 140 3.98 -6.18 -7.09
CA ALA A 140 3.29 -7.38 -7.55
C ALA A 140 3.27 -8.46 -6.45
N ALA A 141 4.41 -8.71 -5.79
CA ALA A 141 4.50 -9.65 -4.67
C ALA A 141 3.57 -9.26 -3.50
N LEU A 142 3.46 -7.97 -3.17
CA LEU A 142 2.53 -7.46 -2.17
C LEU A 142 1.07 -7.69 -2.58
N MET A 143 0.72 -7.37 -3.83
CA MET A 143 -0.65 -7.56 -4.34
C MET A 143 -1.06 -9.03 -4.38
N ILE A 144 -0.14 -9.94 -4.71
CA ILE A 144 -0.38 -11.39 -4.70
C ILE A 144 -0.57 -11.89 -3.27
N ALA A 145 0.28 -11.46 -2.33
CA ALA A 145 0.14 -11.83 -0.93
C ALA A 145 -1.21 -11.36 -0.37
N HIS A 146 -1.57 -10.10 -0.64
CA HIS A 146 -2.85 -9.55 -0.26
C HIS A 146 -4.03 -10.29 -0.91
N ASP A 147 -4.00 -10.56 -2.22
CA ASP A 147 -5.04 -11.34 -2.91
C ASP A 147 -5.29 -12.70 -2.27
N ILE A 148 -4.23 -13.44 -1.94
CA ILE A 148 -4.31 -14.75 -1.29
C ILE A 148 -4.91 -14.64 0.11
N ASP A 149 -4.38 -13.75 0.94
CA ASP A 149 -4.78 -13.62 2.34
C ASP A 149 -6.22 -13.10 2.44
N ASP A 150 -6.58 -12.14 1.59
CA ASP A 150 -7.91 -11.55 1.57
C ASP A 150 -8.97 -12.53 1.03
N THR A 151 -8.62 -13.34 0.01
CA THR A 151 -9.48 -14.45 -0.43
C THR A 151 -9.69 -15.47 0.69
N THR A 152 -8.63 -15.80 1.44
CA THR A 152 -8.71 -16.71 2.60
C THR A 152 -9.63 -16.15 3.69
N TYR A 153 -9.52 -14.85 3.97
CA TYR A 153 -10.40 -14.14 4.90
C TYR A 153 -11.86 -14.22 4.46
N LEU A 154 -12.16 -13.93 3.18
CA LEU A 154 -13.53 -13.96 2.65
C LEU A 154 -14.12 -15.37 2.66
N LEU A 155 -13.33 -16.40 2.34
CA LEU A 155 -13.75 -17.81 2.47
C LEU A 155 -14.06 -18.18 3.93
N THR A 156 -13.26 -17.67 4.87
CA THR A 156 -13.50 -17.86 6.31
C THR A 156 -14.81 -17.22 6.75
N ARG A 157 -15.12 -16.02 6.25
CA ARG A 157 -16.41 -15.33 6.51
C ARG A 157 -17.58 -16.07 5.87
N ALA A 158 -17.42 -16.54 4.63
CA ALA A 158 -18.45 -17.31 3.94
C ALA A 158 -18.77 -18.65 4.61
N ALA A 159 -17.87 -19.21 5.42
CA ALA A 159 -18.13 -20.40 6.22
C ALA A 159 -19.17 -20.21 7.34
N GLU A 160 -19.64 -18.98 7.57
CA GLU A 160 -20.76 -18.65 8.45
C GLU A 160 -22.11 -18.79 7.75
N LEU A 161 -22.14 -18.85 6.40
CA LEU A 161 -23.37 -19.03 5.63
C LEU A 161 -23.91 -20.45 5.75
N THR A 162 -25.24 -20.56 5.74
CA THR A 162 -25.90 -21.85 5.50
C THR A 162 -25.73 -22.29 4.05
N ARG A 163 -25.93 -23.59 3.78
CA ARG A 163 -25.89 -24.13 2.40
C ARG A 163 -26.84 -23.38 1.45
N ALA A 164 -28.03 -23.01 1.93
CA ALA A 164 -29.01 -22.28 1.13
C ALA A 164 -28.56 -20.85 0.82
N GLN A 165 -27.92 -20.15 1.77
CA GLN A 165 -27.36 -18.81 1.54
C GLN A 165 -26.15 -18.84 0.61
N TRP A 166 -25.29 -19.85 0.73
CA TRP A 166 -24.12 -20.04 -0.12
C TRP A 166 -24.45 -20.05 -1.62
N THR A 167 -25.54 -20.73 -1.99
CA THR A 167 -26.02 -20.85 -3.37
C THR A 167 -27.09 -19.84 -3.75
N ALA A 168 -27.60 -19.03 -2.81
CA ALA A 168 -28.68 -18.09 -3.09
C ALA A 168 -28.23 -17.00 -4.07
N GLU A 169 -29.04 -16.73 -5.09
CA GLU A 169 -28.77 -15.64 -6.02
C GLU A 169 -29.01 -14.29 -5.32
N VAL A 170 -27.92 -13.60 -4.99
CA VAL A 170 -27.94 -12.24 -4.41
C VAL A 170 -28.02 -11.19 -5.52
N ALA A 171 -27.35 -11.45 -6.64
CA ALA A 171 -27.37 -10.59 -7.82
C ALA A 171 -27.56 -11.45 -9.09
N PRO A 172 -28.81 -11.82 -9.44
CA PRO A 172 -29.08 -12.61 -10.64
C PRO A 172 -28.50 -11.96 -11.91
N GLY A 173 -27.79 -12.75 -12.72
CA GLY A 173 -27.18 -12.28 -13.97
C GLY A 173 -25.88 -11.48 -13.80
N GLN A 174 -25.36 -11.31 -12.58
CA GLN A 174 -24.04 -10.74 -12.33
C GLN A 174 -22.96 -11.58 -13.05
N THR A 175 -22.11 -10.92 -13.83
CA THR A 175 -21.02 -11.57 -14.58
C THR A 175 -19.79 -10.66 -14.53
N VAL A 176 -18.62 -11.22 -14.20
CA VAL A 176 -17.35 -10.46 -14.21
C VAL A 176 -16.65 -10.62 -15.55
N LEU A 177 -16.58 -11.85 -16.06
CA LEU A 177 -16.00 -12.19 -17.34
C LEU A 177 -17.03 -12.97 -18.16
N GLU A 178 -17.38 -12.48 -19.35
CA GLU A 178 -18.46 -13.06 -20.16
C GLU A 178 -18.25 -14.55 -20.47
N TRP A 179 -16.99 -14.96 -20.67
CA TRP A 179 -16.62 -16.35 -20.95
C TRP A 179 -16.63 -17.26 -19.72
N ASP A 180 -16.61 -16.72 -18.49
CA ASP A 180 -16.68 -17.53 -17.27
C ASP A 180 -18.11 -17.91 -16.91
N GLY A 181 -19.08 -17.15 -17.41
CA GLY A 181 -20.50 -17.28 -17.11
C GLY A 181 -20.94 -16.46 -15.88
N PRO A 182 -22.22 -16.59 -15.49
CA PRO A 182 -22.78 -15.81 -14.39
C PRO A 182 -22.28 -16.27 -13.02
N GLU A 183 -22.10 -15.30 -12.12
CA GLU A 183 -21.66 -15.46 -10.73
C GLU A 183 -22.70 -14.84 -9.77
N PRO A 184 -23.93 -15.40 -9.67
CA PRO A 184 -25.05 -14.71 -9.02
C PRO A 184 -25.06 -14.81 -7.49
N SER A 185 -24.24 -15.68 -6.90
CA SER A 185 -24.21 -16.01 -5.47
C SER A 185 -22.81 -15.84 -4.87
N VAL A 186 -22.72 -15.75 -3.54
CA VAL A 186 -21.44 -15.72 -2.81
C VAL A 186 -20.56 -16.90 -3.22
N GLY A 187 -21.14 -18.10 -3.30
CA GLY A 187 -20.42 -19.30 -3.68
C GLY A 187 -19.93 -19.28 -5.12
N ALA A 188 -20.70 -18.72 -6.05
CA ALA A 188 -20.31 -18.62 -7.44
C ALA A 188 -19.11 -17.66 -7.62
N VAL A 189 -19.14 -16.50 -6.98
CA VAL A 189 -18.04 -15.52 -7.07
C VAL A 189 -16.76 -16.05 -6.40
N LEU A 190 -16.88 -16.67 -5.21
CA LEU A 190 -15.71 -17.27 -4.54
C LEU A 190 -15.17 -18.48 -5.31
N GLY A 191 -16.05 -19.29 -5.92
CA GLY A 191 -15.66 -20.36 -6.82
C GLY A 191 -14.85 -19.85 -8.00
N ALA A 192 -15.33 -18.79 -8.67
CA ALA A 192 -14.64 -18.16 -9.78
C ALA A 192 -13.28 -17.55 -9.39
N LEU A 193 -13.16 -16.99 -8.18
CA LEU A 193 -11.90 -16.48 -7.62
C LEU A 193 -10.80 -17.56 -7.56
N VAL A 194 -11.15 -18.75 -7.07
CA VAL A 194 -10.21 -19.87 -6.95
C VAL A 194 -9.96 -20.51 -8.31
N TRP A 195 -11.03 -20.73 -9.10
CA TRP A 195 -10.97 -21.29 -10.44
C TRP A 195 -10.02 -20.53 -11.36
N ASN A 196 -10.06 -19.19 -11.33
CA ASN A 196 -9.21 -18.38 -12.21
C ASN A 196 -7.71 -18.64 -11.97
N LYS A 197 -7.30 -18.83 -10.72
CA LYS A 197 -5.90 -19.18 -10.40
C LYS A 197 -5.56 -20.61 -10.82
N GLU A 198 -6.49 -21.54 -10.60
CA GLU A 198 -6.32 -22.96 -10.94
C GLU A 198 -6.14 -23.20 -12.44
N VAL A 199 -7.01 -22.60 -13.27
CA VAL A 199 -6.92 -22.77 -14.74
C VAL A 199 -5.61 -22.19 -15.29
N TRP A 200 -5.19 -21.01 -14.81
CA TRP A 200 -3.92 -20.42 -15.24
C TRP A 200 -2.71 -21.24 -14.76
N LEU A 201 -2.76 -21.83 -13.56
CA LEU A 201 -1.71 -22.75 -13.11
C LEU A 201 -1.59 -23.96 -14.03
N ALA A 202 -2.71 -24.58 -14.41
CA ALA A 202 -2.71 -25.71 -15.33
C ALA A 202 -2.11 -25.32 -16.69
N THR A 203 -2.57 -24.20 -17.27
CA THR A 203 -2.06 -23.68 -18.54
C THR A 203 -0.56 -23.39 -18.49
N ILE A 204 -0.06 -22.77 -17.41
CA ILE A 204 1.38 -22.45 -17.26
C ILE A 204 2.22 -23.72 -17.06
N ALA A 205 1.71 -24.70 -16.31
CA ALA A 205 2.38 -25.98 -16.07
C ALA A 205 2.32 -26.94 -17.27
N GLY A 206 1.48 -26.64 -18.28
CA GLY A 206 1.22 -27.56 -19.39
C GLY A 206 0.39 -28.78 -18.99
N GLU A 207 -0.45 -28.64 -17.97
CA GLU A 207 -1.39 -29.66 -17.49
C GLU A 207 -2.70 -29.64 -18.30
N ASP A 208 -3.47 -30.72 -18.23
CA ASP A 208 -4.82 -30.78 -18.82
C ASP A 208 -5.76 -29.74 -18.19
N PHE A 209 -6.80 -29.34 -18.94
CA PHE A 209 -7.80 -28.41 -18.44
C PHE A 209 -8.49 -28.98 -17.18
N PRO A 210 -8.47 -28.27 -16.04
CA PRO A 210 -8.98 -28.80 -14.78
C PRO A 210 -10.50 -28.91 -14.77
N SER A 211 -11.03 -29.76 -13.90
CA SER A 211 -12.48 -29.85 -13.68
C SER A 211 -12.96 -28.70 -12.78
N ARG A 212 -14.10 -28.07 -13.12
CA ARG A 212 -14.76 -27.09 -12.25
C ARG A 212 -15.37 -27.70 -10.97
N ALA A 213 -15.32 -29.02 -10.77
CA ALA A 213 -15.99 -29.67 -9.64
C ALA A 213 -15.57 -29.13 -8.27
N ALA A 214 -14.30 -28.77 -8.10
CA ALA A 214 -13.76 -28.24 -6.84
C ALA A 214 -14.13 -26.77 -6.57
N THR A 215 -14.71 -26.08 -7.54
CA THR A 215 -15.02 -24.64 -7.48
C THR A 215 -16.50 -24.33 -7.74
N GLN A 216 -17.31 -25.34 -8.07
CA GLN A 216 -18.75 -25.19 -8.31
C GLN A 216 -19.52 -25.06 -6.98
N PRO A 217 -20.30 -23.98 -6.77
CA PRO A 217 -21.00 -23.76 -5.51
C PRO A 217 -22.02 -24.85 -5.20
N ASP A 218 -22.60 -25.49 -6.21
CA ASP A 218 -23.56 -26.60 -6.05
C ASP A 218 -22.92 -27.92 -5.60
N LEU A 219 -21.59 -28.03 -5.70
CA LEU A 219 -20.84 -29.23 -5.35
C LEU A 219 -19.99 -29.06 -4.08
N VAL A 220 -19.50 -27.84 -3.82
CA VAL A 220 -18.62 -27.57 -2.67
C VAL A 220 -19.21 -26.49 -1.77
N ASP A 221 -18.91 -26.57 -0.48
CA ASP A 221 -19.20 -25.50 0.48
C ASP A 221 -17.97 -24.59 0.70
N ALA A 222 -18.16 -23.52 1.47
CA ALA A 222 -17.10 -22.54 1.74
C ALA A 222 -15.85 -23.16 2.38
N ARG A 223 -16.01 -24.17 3.26
CA ARG A 223 -14.89 -24.81 3.96
C ARG A 223 -14.08 -25.69 3.02
N THR A 224 -14.76 -26.44 2.17
CA THR A 224 -14.14 -27.29 1.13
C THR A 224 -13.41 -26.42 0.12
N LEU A 225 -14.02 -25.32 -0.33
CA LEU A 225 -13.38 -24.36 -1.22
C LEU A 225 -12.18 -23.66 -0.56
N ALA A 226 -12.24 -23.38 0.74
CA ALA A 226 -11.10 -22.82 1.50
C ALA A 226 -9.89 -23.76 1.52
N ALA A 227 -10.12 -25.06 1.67
CA ALA A 227 -9.04 -26.06 1.61
C ALA A 227 -8.44 -26.16 0.20
N HIS A 228 -9.28 -26.10 -0.85
CA HIS A 228 -8.81 -26.06 -2.24
C HIS A 228 -8.01 -24.79 -2.54
N HIS A 229 -8.50 -23.63 -2.09
CA HIS A 229 -7.80 -22.34 -2.21
C HIS A 229 -6.43 -22.36 -1.54
N ASP A 230 -6.28 -22.98 -0.36
CA ASP A 230 -4.98 -23.06 0.32
C ASP A 230 -3.92 -23.81 -0.52
N ASP A 231 -4.30 -24.88 -1.22
CA ASP A 231 -3.40 -25.57 -2.17
C ASP A 231 -3.08 -24.70 -3.39
N ILE A 232 -4.11 -24.19 -4.05
CA ILE A 232 -3.98 -23.35 -5.25
C ILE A 232 -3.17 -22.09 -4.96
N ALA A 233 -3.38 -21.45 -3.82
CA ALA A 233 -2.66 -20.25 -3.42
C ALA A 233 -1.16 -20.51 -3.19
N LYS A 234 -0.80 -21.66 -2.61
CA LYS A 234 0.60 -22.07 -2.44
C LYS A 234 1.29 -22.27 -3.79
N ARG A 235 0.65 -23.02 -4.69
CA ARG A 235 1.16 -23.25 -6.06
C ARG A 235 1.28 -21.93 -6.83
N TRP A 236 0.26 -21.07 -6.75
CA TRP A 236 0.25 -19.76 -7.41
C TRP A 236 1.39 -18.86 -6.93
N ARG A 237 1.56 -18.74 -5.62
CA ARG A 237 2.64 -17.94 -5.03
C ARG A 237 4.02 -18.49 -5.39
N ALA A 238 4.19 -19.82 -5.33
CA ALA A 238 5.45 -20.46 -5.68
C ALA A 238 5.81 -20.23 -7.15
N MET A 239 4.87 -20.48 -8.07
CA MET A 239 5.07 -20.27 -9.51
C MET A 239 5.50 -18.83 -9.79
N ILE A 240 4.79 -17.82 -9.29
CA ILE A 240 5.16 -16.42 -9.58
C ILE A 240 6.51 -16.08 -8.97
N SER A 241 6.78 -16.51 -7.73
CA SER A 241 8.05 -16.24 -7.07
C SER A 241 9.24 -16.86 -7.82
N GLU A 242 9.10 -18.08 -8.32
CA GLU A 242 10.15 -18.79 -9.06
C GLU A 242 10.44 -18.11 -10.40
N TYR A 243 9.40 -17.78 -11.18
CA TYR A 243 9.56 -17.10 -12.46
C TYR A 243 10.08 -15.67 -12.29
N ALA A 244 9.65 -14.96 -11.24
CA ALA A 244 10.17 -13.63 -10.91
C ALA A 244 11.66 -13.68 -10.55
N ALA A 245 12.06 -14.59 -9.66
CA ALA A 245 13.46 -14.76 -9.25
C ALA A 245 14.37 -15.17 -10.42
N ALA A 246 13.83 -15.91 -11.39
CA ALA A 246 14.54 -16.28 -12.61
C ALA A 246 14.56 -15.19 -13.69
N GLY A 247 13.87 -14.05 -13.50
CA GLY A 247 13.74 -13.00 -14.52
C GLY A 247 12.89 -13.40 -15.72
N ARG A 248 11.98 -14.36 -15.54
CA ARG A 248 11.20 -15.04 -16.61
C ARG A 248 9.73 -14.66 -16.68
N LEU A 249 9.29 -13.65 -15.93
CA LEU A 249 7.90 -13.16 -16.04
C LEU A 249 7.57 -12.60 -17.43
N GLY A 250 8.58 -12.30 -18.26
CA GLY A 250 8.42 -11.93 -19.67
C GLY A 250 8.13 -13.10 -20.61
N ASP A 251 8.20 -14.35 -20.14
CA ASP A 251 7.93 -15.53 -20.95
C ASP A 251 6.47 -15.50 -21.45
N THR A 252 6.25 -16.09 -22.63
CA THR A 252 4.94 -16.17 -23.29
C THR A 252 4.41 -17.59 -23.26
N VAL A 253 3.19 -17.76 -22.76
CA VAL A 253 2.43 -18.99 -22.85
C VAL A 253 1.53 -18.91 -24.09
N ILE A 254 1.62 -19.91 -24.96
CA ILE A 254 0.74 -20.05 -26.12
C ILE A 254 -0.35 -21.03 -25.70
N ASP A 255 -1.54 -20.52 -25.42
CA ASP A 255 -2.68 -21.35 -25.05
C ASP A 255 -3.35 -21.89 -26.32
N ALA A 256 -3.02 -23.14 -26.63
CA ALA A 256 -3.61 -23.87 -27.75
C ALA A 256 -5.04 -24.36 -27.47
N LEU A 257 -5.55 -24.20 -26.24
CA LEU A 257 -6.93 -24.53 -25.87
C LEU A 257 -7.91 -23.39 -26.17
N CYS A 258 -7.43 -22.16 -26.36
CA CYS A 258 -8.22 -21.06 -26.92
C CYS A 258 -8.52 -21.30 -28.42
N ASP A 259 -9.69 -20.84 -28.88
CA ASP A 259 -10.03 -20.80 -30.31
C ASP A 259 -10.36 -19.35 -30.75
N PRO A 260 -9.47 -18.67 -31.50
CA PRO A 260 -8.17 -19.16 -31.97
C PRO A 260 -7.13 -19.26 -30.84
N PRO A 261 -6.01 -20.00 -31.03
CA PRO A 261 -4.92 -20.03 -30.06
C PRO A 261 -4.41 -18.62 -29.73
N GLU A 262 -4.33 -18.31 -28.44
CA GLU A 262 -3.91 -16.99 -27.96
C GLU A 262 -2.57 -17.06 -27.23
N SER A 263 -1.80 -15.97 -27.33
CA SER A 263 -0.48 -15.87 -26.68
C SER A 263 -0.55 -14.85 -25.55
N PHE A 264 -0.20 -15.28 -24.35
CA PHE A 264 -0.24 -14.47 -23.15
C PHE A 264 1.13 -14.41 -22.48
N GLN A 265 1.60 -13.21 -22.17
CA GLN A 265 2.81 -13.06 -21.36
C GLN A 265 2.50 -13.35 -19.88
N LEU A 266 3.40 -14.02 -19.16
CA LEU A 266 3.17 -14.41 -17.77
C LEU A 266 2.83 -13.21 -16.87
N TYR A 267 3.55 -12.09 -17.01
CA TYR A 267 3.22 -10.88 -16.26
C TYR A 267 1.80 -10.35 -16.57
N GLY A 268 1.34 -10.53 -17.82
CA GLY A 268 0.00 -10.16 -18.26
C GLY A 268 -1.07 -11.07 -17.65
N ILE A 269 -0.79 -12.37 -17.56
CA ILE A 269 -1.65 -13.34 -16.85
C ILE A 269 -1.77 -12.96 -15.37
N VAL A 270 -0.66 -12.67 -14.71
CA VAL A 270 -0.67 -12.27 -13.29
C VAL A 270 -1.47 -10.98 -13.08
N ALA A 271 -1.26 -9.96 -13.92
CA ALA A 271 -2.02 -8.72 -13.87
C ALA A 271 -3.53 -8.94 -14.12
N HIS A 272 -3.87 -9.80 -15.08
CA HIS A 272 -5.25 -10.21 -15.35
C HIS A 272 -5.90 -10.85 -14.11
N VAL A 273 -5.26 -11.86 -13.52
CA VAL A 273 -5.77 -12.55 -12.34
C VAL A 273 -5.96 -11.58 -11.17
N LEU A 274 -4.98 -10.72 -10.88
CA LEU A 274 -5.06 -9.74 -9.80
C LEU A 274 -6.22 -8.74 -10.00
N THR A 275 -6.42 -8.27 -11.24
CA THR A 275 -7.46 -7.30 -11.58
C THR A 275 -8.85 -7.87 -11.31
N TYR A 276 -9.16 -9.04 -11.88
CA TYR A 276 -10.48 -9.63 -11.70
C TYR A 276 -10.68 -10.23 -10.32
N SER A 277 -9.60 -10.67 -9.65
CA SER A 277 -9.69 -11.08 -8.25
C SER A 277 -10.04 -9.90 -7.34
N ALA A 278 -9.45 -8.72 -7.54
CA ALA A 278 -9.80 -7.53 -6.76
C ALA A 278 -11.28 -7.16 -6.92
N HIS A 279 -11.80 -7.16 -8.15
CA HIS A 279 -13.22 -6.92 -8.40
C HIS A 279 -14.12 -7.95 -7.71
N ARG A 280 -13.83 -9.25 -7.85
CA ARG A 280 -14.61 -10.33 -7.24
C ARG A 280 -14.57 -10.28 -5.70
N ARG A 281 -13.44 -9.91 -5.09
CA ARG A 281 -13.36 -9.78 -3.62
C ARG A 281 -14.29 -8.68 -3.11
N GLU A 282 -14.35 -7.53 -3.78
CA GLU A 282 -15.30 -6.46 -3.40
C GLU A 282 -16.77 -6.86 -3.64
N LEU A 283 -17.04 -7.58 -4.73
CA LEU A 283 -18.38 -8.12 -4.99
C LEU A 283 -18.82 -9.10 -3.88
N VAL A 284 -17.95 -10.01 -3.45
CA VAL A 284 -18.23 -10.95 -2.36
C VAL A 284 -18.51 -10.23 -1.05
N ARG A 285 -17.78 -9.15 -0.72
CA ARG A 285 -18.07 -8.35 0.49
C ARG A 285 -19.48 -7.80 0.47
N ALA A 286 -19.90 -7.23 -0.66
CA ALA A 286 -21.25 -6.70 -0.82
C ALA A 286 -22.31 -7.81 -0.68
N MET A 287 -22.07 -8.98 -1.29
CA MET A 287 -22.99 -10.12 -1.20
C MET A 287 -23.07 -10.72 0.22
N LEU A 288 -21.93 -10.87 0.91
CA LEU A 288 -21.88 -11.31 2.31
C LEU A 288 -22.63 -10.35 3.24
N ALA A 289 -22.47 -9.04 3.03
CA ALA A 289 -23.22 -8.03 3.77
C ALA A 289 -24.75 -8.18 3.54
N GLY A 290 -25.17 -8.54 2.33
CA GLY A 290 -26.57 -8.87 2.02
C GLY A 290 -27.13 -10.07 2.81
N HIS A 291 -26.26 -10.98 3.25
CA HIS A 291 -26.61 -12.09 4.15
C HIS A 291 -26.39 -11.77 5.64
N GLY A 292 -26.03 -10.53 5.98
CA GLY A 292 -25.78 -10.12 7.37
C GLY A 292 -24.41 -10.56 7.91
N VAL A 293 -23.47 -10.97 7.05
CA VAL A 293 -22.10 -11.32 7.43
C VAL A 293 -21.18 -10.12 7.16
N PRO A 294 -20.79 -9.34 8.18
CA PRO A 294 -19.96 -8.17 7.99
C PRO A 294 -18.53 -8.55 7.60
N THR A 295 -17.88 -7.70 6.81
CA THR A 295 -16.48 -7.86 6.40
C THR A 295 -15.70 -6.55 6.57
N GLY A 296 -14.37 -6.62 6.67
CA GLY A 296 -13.51 -5.43 6.56
C GLY A 296 -13.51 -4.83 5.15
N LEU A 297 -12.78 -3.74 4.94
CA LEU A 297 -12.75 -3.01 3.66
C LEU A 297 -11.87 -3.66 2.57
N GLY A 298 -10.97 -4.58 2.93
CA GLY A 298 -10.04 -5.18 1.96
C GLY A 298 -8.96 -4.23 1.44
N ASP A 299 -8.70 -3.13 2.14
CA ASP A 299 -7.63 -2.19 1.79
C ASP A 299 -6.25 -2.81 2.13
N PRO A 300 -5.33 -2.94 1.15
CA PRO A 300 -3.97 -3.38 1.41
C PRO A 300 -3.25 -2.55 2.49
N LEU A 301 -3.55 -1.26 2.63
CA LEU A 301 -2.96 -0.41 3.66
C LEU A 301 -3.41 -0.79 5.07
N ASP A 302 -4.66 -1.23 5.24
CA ASP A 302 -5.17 -1.72 6.52
C ASP A 302 -4.64 -3.14 6.81
N TRP A 303 -4.61 -4.00 5.80
CA TRP A 303 -3.99 -5.33 5.90
C TRP A 303 -2.51 -5.25 6.33
N MET A 304 -1.73 -4.33 5.75
CA MET A 304 -0.33 -4.09 6.14
C MET A 304 -0.17 -3.61 7.60
N ARG A 305 -1.21 -3.04 8.21
CA ARG A 305 -1.21 -2.64 9.62
C ARG A 305 -1.60 -3.79 10.56
N GLY A 306 -1.91 -4.97 10.02
CA GLY A 306 -2.41 -6.12 10.79
C GLY A 306 -3.82 -5.90 11.36
N ARG A 307 -4.64 -5.09 10.68
CA ARG A 307 -6.02 -4.78 11.06
C ARG A 307 -7.03 -5.58 10.25
#